data_AF-W4QVY8-F1
#
_entry.id   AF-W4QVY8-F1
#
_cell.length_a   1.000
_cell.length_b   1.000
_cell.length_c   1.000
_cell.angle_alpha   90.00
_cell.angle_beta   90.00
_cell.angle_gamma   90.00
#
_symmetry.space_group_name_H-M   'P 1'
#
loop_
_entity.id
_entity.type
_entity.pdbx_description
1 polymer ?
#
loop_
_entity_poly.entity_id
_entity_poly.type
_entity_poly.pdbx_seq_one_letter_code
_entity_poly.pdbx_strand_id
1 'polypeptide(L)'
;MDLMQVLALVIPAAIFAAAPLILTGLGGLFSERSGVVNIGLEGLMVIGAFTGIVVTLTLEGMGVGAASPWLAMLAAVIVGALFSLFHAVASITFRADQIVSGVALNFLAVGLSVFLIRLMYGKGQTDFIRNRIYRFDVPVLSDIPIIGPLLFSNVYITSYLAIVITFIVYYVVFYTPFGLRLRSVGEHPMAADTMGINVIRMRYIGVMLSGALAGLGGAVFAVTVAGNFSGTTIVGQGFMHLPL
;
A
#
# COMPACT_ATOMS: atom_id res chain seq x y z
N MET A 1 -28.60 19.21 -9.60
CA MET A 1 -27.23 18.91 -10.06
C MET A 1 -27.34 18.33 -11.44
N ASP A 2 -26.63 18.88 -12.41
CA ASP A 2 -26.57 18.35 -13.78
C ASP A 2 -25.71 17.07 -13.81
N LEU A 3 -25.95 16.17 -14.77
CA LEU A 3 -25.20 14.91 -14.92
C LEU A 3 -23.69 15.17 -15.02
N MET A 4 -23.29 16.23 -15.73
CA MET A 4 -21.88 16.62 -15.84
C MET A 4 -21.27 17.07 -14.50
N GLN A 5 -22.06 17.68 -13.62
CA GLN A 5 -21.59 18.06 -12.28
C GLN A 5 -21.44 16.83 -11.37
N VAL A 6 -22.34 15.86 -11.49
CA VAL A 6 -22.22 14.58 -10.78
C VAL A 6 -20.97 13.83 -11.25
N LEU A 7 -20.75 13.72 -12.56
CA LEU A 7 -19.57 13.06 -13.12
C LEU A 7 -18.26 13.75 -12.73
N ALA A 8 -18.23 15.08 -12.75
CA ALA A 8 -17.06 15.87 -12.33
C ALA A 8 -16.73 15.74 -10.84
N LEU A 9 -17.69 15.37 -9.98
CA LEU A 9 -17.45 15.08 -8.56
C LEU A 9 -17.04 13.63 -8.33
N VAL A 10 -17.74 12.68 -8.98
CA VAL A 10 -17.59 11.25 -8.72
C VAL A 10 -16.29 10.69 -9.32
N ILE A 11 -15.93 11.08 -10.54
CA ILE A 11 -14.79 10.48 -11.25
C ILE A 11 -13.45 10.79 -10.56
N PRO A 12 -13.12 12.05 -10.22
CA PRO A 12 -11.88 12.36 -9.49
C PRO A 12 -11.83 11.69 -8.12
N ALA A 13 -12.97 11.64 -7.40
CA ALA A 13 -13.06 10.99 -6.10
C ALA A 13 -12.85 9.47 -6.20
N ALA A 14 -13.38 8.83 -7.25
CA ALA A 14 -13.20 7.41 -7.51
C ALA A 14 -11.74 7.07 -7.85
N ILE A 15 -11.11 7.85 -8.73
CA ILE A 15 -9.69 7.67 -9.09
C ILE A 15 -8.80 7.85 -7.85
N PHE A 16 -9.13 8.81 -7.00
CA PHE A 16 -8.42 9.06 -5.75
C PHE A 16 -8.56 7.89 -4.77
N ALA A 17 -9.77 7.39 -4.57
CA ALA A 17 -10.03 6.23 -3.72
C ALA A 17 -9.37 4.95 -4.26
N ALA A 18 -9.19 4.85 -5.59
CA ALA A 18 -8.54 3.71 -6.24
C ALA A 18 -7.01 3.68 -6.06
N ALA A 19 -6.33 4.79 -5.76
CA ALA A 19 -4.87 4.81 -5.72
C ALA A 19 -4.26 3.93 -4.59
N PRO A 20 -4.70 4.03 -3.32
CA PRO A 20 -4.27 3.10 -2.25
C PRO A 20 -4.52 1.63 -2.58
N LEU A 21 -5.68 1.40 -3.20
CA LEU A 21 -6.22 0.12 -3.57
C LEU A 21 -5.38 -0.56 -4.66
N ILE A 22 -5.03 0.19 -5.71
CA ILE A 22 -4.10 -0.25 -6.75
C ILE A 22 -2.76 -0.65 -6.15
N LEU A 23 -2.18 0.18 -5.28
CA LEU A 23 -0.88 -0.11 -4.64
C LEU A 23 -0.92 -1.41 -3.83
N THR A 24 -1.96 -1.59 -3.01
CA THR A 24 -2.15 -2.82 -2.24
C THR A 24 -2.36 -4.05 -3.14
N GLY A 25 -3.15 -3.92 -4.21
CA GLY A 25 -3.38 -4.99 -5.18
C GLY A 25 -2.10 -5.41 -5.91
N LEU A 26 -1.24 -4.46 -6.27
CA LEU A 26 0.10 -4.75 -6.82
C LEU A 26 0.97 -5.49 -5.80
N GLY A 27 0.82 -5.17 -4.50
CA GLY A 27 1.44 -5.94 -3.43
C GLY A 27 0.96 -7.39 -3.39
N GLY A 28 -0.35 -7.62 -3.49
CA GLY A 28 -0.94 -8.97 -3.58
C GLY A 28 -0.37 -9.77 -4.76
N LEU A 29 -0.27 -9.13 -5.93
CA LEU A 29 0.30 -9.72 -7.15
C LEU A 29 1.70 -10.31 -6.92
N PHE A 30 2.61 -9.59 -6.25
CA PHE A 30 3.96 -10.11 -6.00
C PHE A 30 3.97 -11.35 -5.10
N SER A 31 3.14 -11.36 -4.06
CA SER A 31 3.07 -12.48 -3.13
C SER A 31 2.53 -13.72 -3.83
N GLU A 32 1.42 -13.59 -4.56
CA GLU A 32 0.80 -14.73 -5.24
C GLU A 32 1.64 -15.25 -6.40
N ARG A 33 2.24 -14.36 -7.20
CA ARG A 33 3.15 -14.79 -8.26
C ARG A 33 4.37 -15.52 -7.72
N SER A 34 4.71 -15.36 -6.44
CA SER A 34 5.74 -16.15 -5.77
C SER A 34 5.24 -17.49 -5.21
N GLY A 35 3.94 -17.73 -5.20
CA GLY A 35 3.31 -18.94 -4.63
C GLY A 35 3.03 -18.83 -3.13
N VAL A 36 2.84 -17.61 -2.61
CA VAL A 36 2.42 -17.35 -1.23
C VAL A 36 1.19 -16.45 -1.24
N VAL A 37 0.04 -16.99 -0.83
CA VAL A 37 -1.21 -16.24 -0.67
C VAL A 37 -1.10 -15.35 0.56
N ASN A 38 -1.36 -14.05 0.40
CA ASN A 38 -1.22 -13.08 1.48
C ASN A 38 -2.58 -12.46 1.84
N ILE A 39 -3.30 -13.09 2.76
CA ILE A 39 -4.54 -12.55 3.34
C ILE A 39 -4.25 -11.41 4.35
N GLY A 40 -2.99 -11.21 4.70
CA GLY A 40 -2.50 -10.19 5.62
C GLY A 40 -2.41 -8.76 5.04
N LEU A 41 -2.84 -8.53 3.79
CA LEU A 41 -2.73 -7.22 3.12
C LEU A 41 -3.41 -6.09 3.89
N GLU A 42 -4.53 -6.37 4.56
CA GLU A 42 -5.23 -5.40 5.41
C GLU A 42 -4.34 -4.92 6.57
N GLY A 43 -3.71 -5.85 7.29
CA GLY A 43 -2.79 -5.53 8.37
C GLY A 43 -1.57 -4.76 7.89
N LEU A 44 -1.07 -5.08 6.69
CA LEU A 44 0.04 -4.35 6.09
C LEU A 44 -0.37 -2.91 5.72
N MET A 45 -1.60 -2.71 5.22
CA MET A 45 -2.17 -1.36 5.05
C MET A 45 -2.34 -0.64 6.39
N VAL A 46 -2.83 -1.31 7.44
CA VAL A 46 -2.98 -0.72 8.78
C VAL A 46 -1.62 -0.23 9.31
N ILE A 47 -0.59 -1.06 9.24
CA ILE A 47 0.77 -0.70 9.67
C ILE A 47 1.34 0.43 8.82
N GLY A 48 1.10 0.42 7.51
CA GLY A 48 1.47 1.51 6.61
C GLY A 48 0.80 2.83 6.96
N ALA A 49 -0.51 2.80 7.22
CA ALA A 49 -1.30 3.96 7.64
C ALA A 49 -0.82 4.52 8.99
N PHE A 50 -0.58 3.64 9.96
CA PHE A 50 -0.03 4.00 11.27
C PHE A 50 1.34 4.67 11.12
N THR A 51 2.25 4.03 10.38
CA THR A 51 3.61 4.54 10.15
C THR A 51 3.55 5.88 9.42
N GLY A 52 2.74 5.99 8.38
CA GLY A 52 2.57 7.22 7.60
C GLY A 52 2.15 8.40 8.45
N ILE A 53 1.15 8.25 9.33
CA ILE A 53 0.68 9.34 10.18
C ILE A 53 1.65 9.65 11.31
N VAL A 54 2.12 8.63 12.04
CA VAL A 54 3.02 8.84 13.18
C VAL A 54 4.32 9.51 12.72
N VAL A 55 4.94 9.01 11.66
CA VAL A 55 6.18 9.59 11.13
C VAL A 55 5.93 11.00 10.59
N THR A 56 4.80 11.26 9.93
CA THR A 56 4.46 12.63 9.49
C THR A 56 4.36 13.58 10.68
N LEU A 57 3.62 13.22 11.73
CA LEU A 57 3.49 14.05 12.94
C LEU A 57 4.83 14.28 13.64
N THR A 58 5.68 13.25 13.72
CA THR A 58 7.02 13.38 14.30
C THR A 58 7.89 14.34 13.49
N LEU A 59 7.95 14.18 12.17
CA LEU A 59 8.76 15.04 11.29
C LEU A 59 8.23 16.48 11.23
N GLU A 60 6.92 16.68 11.29
CA GLU A 60 6.32 18.01 11.44
C GLU A 60 6.75 18.68 12.75
N GLY A 61 6.74 17.95 13.87
CA GLY A 61 7.24 18.46 15.15
C GLY A 61 8.73 18.82 15.12
N MET A 62 9.51 18.18 14.25
CA MET A 62 10.93 18.46 14.01
C MET A 62 11.18 19.59 13.01
N GLY A 63 10.14 20.19 12.42
CA GLY A 63 10.27 21.32 11.50
C GLY A 63 10.54 20.96 10.04
N VAL A 64 10.39 19.69 9.64
CA VAL A 64 10.61 19.22 8.25
C VAL A 64 9.55 19.77 7.27
N GLY A 65 8.38 20.16 7.78
CA GLY A 65 7.34 20.83 7.00
C GLY A 65 6.70 19.96 5.92
N ALA A 66 6.58 20.49 4.70
CA ALA A 66 5.87 19.83 3.60
C ALA A 66 6.51 18.54 3.09
N ALA A 67 7.77 18.25 3.44
CA ALA A 67 8.45 17.01 3.07
C ALA A 67 8.09 15.82 3.99
N SER A 68 7.53 16.07 5.18
CA SER A 68 7.16 15.05 6.17
C SER A 68 6.31 13.90 5.60
N PRO A 69 5.18 14.13 4.91
CA PRO A 69 4.33 13.04 4.39
C PRO A 69 5.06 12.14 3.38
N TRP A 70 5.96 12.69 2.58
CA TRP A 70 6.72 11.94 1.57
C TRP A 70 7.76 11.02 2.20
N LEU A 71 8.48 11.52 3.20
CA LEU A 71 9.42 10.73 3.97
C LEU A 71 8.70 9.65 4.78
N ALA A 72 7.51 9.96 5.30
CA ALA A 72 6.67 9.00 6.00
C ALA A 72 6.18 7.86 5.08
N MET A 73 5.86 8.15 3.81
CA MET A 73 5.55 7.12 2.82
C MET A 73 6.74 6.18 2.57
N LEU A 74 7.97 6.70 2.48
CA LEU A 74 9.17 5.86 2.37
C LEU A 74 9.39 5.00 3.62
N ALA A 75 9.16 5.57 4.81
CA ALA A 75 9.20 4.80 6.06
C ALA A 75 8.15 3.69 6.07
N ALA A 76 6.93 3.95 5.58
CA ALA A 76 5.87 2.95 5.49
C ALA A 76 6.19 1.80 4.53
N VAL A 77 6.91 2.07 3.42
CA VAL A 77 7.42 1.00 2.52
C VAL A 77 8.35 0.06 3.29
N ILE A 78 9.30 0.62 4.05
CA ILE A 78 10.30 -0.16 4.79
C ILE A 78 9.61 -0.94 5.93
N VAL A 79 8.79 -0.27 6.73
CA VAL A 79 8.09 -0.90 7.85
C VAL A 79 7.10 -1.96 7.35
N GLY A 80 6.37 -1.70 6.27
CA GLY A 80 5.47 -2.69 5.64
C GLY A 80 6.22 -3.92 5.16
N ALA A 81 7.37 -3.75 4.50
CA ALA A 81 8.22 -4.86 4.07
C ALA A 81 8.72 -5.68 5.26
N LEU A 82 9.19 -5.03 6.33
CA LEU A 82 9.64 -5.70 7.55
C LEU A 82 8.49 -6.41 8.27
N PHE A 83 7.32 -5.80 8.35
CA PHE A 83 6.16 -6.38 9.02
C PHE A 83 5.63 -7.61 8.27
N SER A 84 5.72 -7.64 6.94
CA SER A 84 5.36 -8.81 6.15
C SER A 84 6.25 -10.03 6.40
N LEU A 85 7.44 -9.85 7.02
CA LEU A 85 8.30 -10.96 7.40
C LEU A 85 7.64 -11.90 8.42
N PHE A 86 6.75 -11.41 9.29
CA PHE A 86 5.99 -12.28 10.17
C PHE A 86 5.20 -13.33 9.38
N HIS A 87 4.57 -12.89 8.28
CA HIS A 87 3.85 -13.79 7.39
C HIS A 87 4.80 -14.65 6.55
N ALA A 88 5.87 -14.08 6.01
CA ALA A 88 6.87 -14.81 5.22
C ALA A 88 7.52 -15.94 6.02
N VAL A 89 7.95 -15.68 7.25
CA VAL A 89 8.59 -16.67 8.12
C VAL A 89 7.62 -17.77 8.52
N ALA A 90 6.40 -17.40 8.92
CA ALA A 90 5.37 -18.37 9.29
C ALA A 90 5.00 -19.29 8.11
N SER A 91 4.72 -18.71 6.95
CA SER A 91 4.24 -19.45 5.77
C SER A 91 5.34 -20.21 5.02
N ILE A 92 6.55 -19.65 4.92
CA ILE A 92 7.63 -20.21 4.09
C ILE A 92 8.55 -21.11 4.93
N THR A 93 9.03 -20.62 6.08
CA THR A 93 9.99 -21.39 6.91
C THR A 93 9.28 -22.42 7.76
N PHE A 94 8.23 -22.01 8.48
CA PHE A 94 7.49 -22.92 9.36
C PHE A 94 6.39 -23.69 8.64
N ARG A 95 6.13 -23.38 7.36
CA ARG A 95 5.09 -24.03 6.54
C ARG A 95 3.71 -24.00 7.22
N ALA A 96 3.45 -22.93 7.97
CA ALA A 96 2.15 -22.70 8.57
C ALA A 96 1.13 -22.40 7.47
N ASP A 97 -0.14 -22.65 7.79
CA ASP A 97 -1.24 -22.28 6.90
C ASP A 97 -1.23 -20.77 6.63
N GLN A 98 -1.25 -20.42 5.34
CA GLN A 98 -1.11 -19.03 4.87
C GLN A 98 -2.33 -18.19 5.23
N ILE A 99 -3.53 -18.80 5.29
CA ILE A 99 -4.75 -18.12 5.68
C ILE A 99 -4.68 -17.78 7.17
N VAL A 100 -4.33 -18.75 8.01
CA VAL A 100 -4.21 -18.55 9.46
C VAL A 100 -3.14 -17.50 9.77
N SER A 101 -1.98 -17.58 9.12
CA SER A 101 -0.91 -16.60 9.31
C SER A 101 -1.31 -15.19 8.85
N GLY A 102 -1.99 -15.06 7.71
CA GLY A 102 -2.46 -13.77 7.21
C GLY A 102 -3.51 -13.14 8.11
N VAL A 103 -4.47 -13.92 8.60
CA VAL A 103 -5.48 -13.46 9.57
C VAL A 103 -4.83 -13.02 10.88
N ALA A 104 -3.87 -13.80 11.38
CA ALA A 104 -3.11 -13.43 12.58
C ALA A 104 -2.34 -12.10 12.39
N LEU A 105 -1.75 -11.88 11.20
CA LEU A 105 -1.06 -10.64 10.86
C LEU A 105 -2.01 -9.43 10.90
N ASN A 106 -3.24 -9.59 10.39
CA ASN A 106 -4.25 -8.54 10.41
C ASN A 106 -4.61 -8.14 11.85
N PHE A 107 -4.85 -9.11 12.73
CA PHE A 107 -5.15 -8.83 14.14
C PHE A 107 -3.96 -8.21 14.87
N LEU A 108 -2.75 -8.72 14.61
CA LEU A 108 -1.52 -8.16 15.19
C LEU A 108 -1.35 -6.70 14.78
N ALA A 109 -1.55 -6.38 13.50
CA ALA A 109 -1.40 -5.03 12.97
C ALA A 109 -2.34 -4.02 13.66
N VAL A 110 -3.64 -4.37 13.77
CA VAL A 110 -4.63 -3.50 14.42
C VAL A 110 -4.33 -3.38 15.92
N GLY A 111 -4.11 -4.50 16.61
CA GLY A 111 -3.84 -4.52 18.05
C GLY A 111 -2.58 -3.73 18.42
N LEU A 112 -1.49 -3.94 17.68
CA LEU A 112 -0.23 -3.24 17.89
C LEU A 112 -0.37 -1.74 17.63
N SER A 113 -0.99 -1.35 16.51
CA SER A 113 -1.12 0.07 16.14
C SER A 113 -1.96 0.85 17.15
N VAL A 114 -3.09 0.28 17.59
CA VAL A 114 -3.95 0.90 18.60
C VAL A 114 -3.25 0.99 19.96
N PHE A 115 -2.55 -0.06 20.37
CA PHE A 115 -1.76 -0.06 21.60
C PHE A 115 -0.68 1.02 21.58
N LEU A 116 0.09 1.12 20.50
CA LEU A 116 1.15 2.11 20.35
C LEU A 116 0.59 3.55 20.36
N ILE A 117 -0.56 3.80 19.75
CA ILE A 117 -1.19 5.13 19.81
C ILE A 117 -1.60 5.49 21.23
N ARG A 118 -2.20 4.53 21.95
CA ARG A 118 -2.59 4.76 23.33
C ARG A 118 -1.37 5.07 24.20
N LEU A 119 -0.26 4.38 23.97
CA LEU A 119 1.01 4.58 24.66
C LEU A 119 1.66 5.93 24.33
N MET A 120 1.68 6.33 23.06
CA MET A 120 2.38 7.53 22.59
C MET A 120 1.57 8.83 22.79
N TYR A 121 0.25 8.78 22.60
CA TYR A 121 -0.61 9.97 22.58
C TYR A 121 -1.61 10.04 23.74
N GLY A 122 -1.75 8.97 24.54
CA GLY A 122 -2.74 8.89 25.63
C GLY A 122 -4.21 8.91 25.16
N LYS A 123 -4.45 8.81 23.86
CA LYS A 123 -5.77 8.88 23.19
C LYS A 123 -6.02 7.61 22.37
N GLY A 124 -7.23 7.45 21.82
CA GLY A 124 -7.57 6.34 20.91
C GLY A 124 -7.23 6.62 19.43
N GLN A 125 -6.76 7.83 19.13
CA GLN A 125 -6.41 8.29 17.79
C GLN A 125 -5.29 9.32 17.88
N THR A 126 -4.57 9.52 16.78
CA THR A 126 -3.57 10.58 16.66
C THR A 126 -4.24 11.94 16.45
N ASP A 127 -3.46 13.01 16.65
CA ASP A 127 -3.85 14.33 16.16
C ASP A 127 -3.81 14.36 14.61
N PHE A 128 -4.43 15.38 14.02
CA PHE A 128 -4.42 15.57 12.56
C PHE A 128 -3.09 16.14 12.08
N ILE A 129 -2.56 15.62 10.98
CA ILE A 129 -1.38 16.16 10.31
C ILE A 129 -1.68 17.56 9.74
N ARG A 130 -0.69 18.46 9.80
CA ARG A 130 -0.82 19.85 9.33
C ARG A 130 -0.47 19.98 7.85
N ASN A 131 0.61 19.34 7.42
CA ASN A 131 1.09 19.33 6.04
C ASN A 131 0.52 18.11 5.32
N ARG A 132 -0.68 18.26 4.77
CA ARG A 132 -1.28 17.26 3.89
C ARG A 132 -0.68 17.37 2.49
N ILE A 133 -0.71 16.27 1.74
CA ILE A 133 -0.38 16.30 0.32
C ILE A 133 -1.49 17.07 -0.39
N TYR A 134 -1.19 18.28 -0.84
CA TYR A 134 -2.14 19.17 -1.50
C TYR A 134 -2.50 18.67 -2.91
N ARG A 135 -3.73 18.98 -3.33
CA ARG A 135 -4.19 18.80 -4.71
C ARG A 135 -3.55 19.88 -5.57
N PHE A 136 -3.12 19.51 -6.77
CA PHE A 136 -2.63 20.48 -7.75
C PHE A 136 -3.38 20.25 -9.07
N ASP A 137 -3.62 21.34 -9.79
CA ASP A 137 -4.11 21.29 -11.16
C ASP A 137 -2.91 21.06 -12.09
N VAL A 138 -3.04 20.14 -13.04
CA VAL A 138 -2.00 19.94 -14.06
C VAL A 138 -2.10 21.10 -15.05
N PRO A 139 -1.10 22.00 -15.14
CA PRO A 139 -1.16 23.11 -16.07
C PRO A 139 -1.26 22.59 -17.50
N VAL A 140 -2.03 23.26 -18.36
CA VAL A 140 -2.30 22.91 -19.77
C VAL A 140 -3.34 21.79 -19.99
N LEU A 141 -3.35 20.74 -19.17
CA LEU A 141 -4.31 19.63 -19.32
C LEU A 141 -5.63 19.85 -18.56
N SER A 142 -5.65 20.71 -17.54
CA SER A 142 -6.86 21.13 -16.82
C SER A 142 -7.85 21.92 -17.68
N ASP A 143 -7.35 22.56 -18.74
CA ASP A 143 -8.12 23.50 -19.57
C ASP A 143 -8.84 22.82 -20.74
N ILE A 144 -8.64 21.50 -20.91
CA ILE A 144 -9.33 20.72 -21.94
C ILE A 144 -10.80 20.57 -21.54
N PRO A 145 -11.77 21.04 -22.35
CA PRO A 145 -13.19 20.91 -22.01
C PRO A 145 -13.57 19.44 -21.83
N ILE A 146 -14.37 19.15 -20.80
CA ILE A 146 -14.81 17.81 -20.39
C ILE A 146 -13.68 16.99 -19.74
N ILE A 147 -12.56 16.74 -20.42
CA ILE A 147 -11.49 15.84 -19.94
C ILE A 147 -10.65 16.47 -18.82
N GLY A 148 -10.34 17.77 -18.92
CA GLY A 148 -9.55 18.51 -17.95
C GLY A 148 -10.18 18.50 -16.56
N PRO A 149 -11.45 18.93 -16.40
CA PRO A 149 -12.16 18.87 -15.13
C PRO A 149 -12.32 17.45 -14.56
N LEU A 150 -12.39 16.44 -15.43
CA LEU A 150 -12.65 15.04 -15.04
C LEU A 150 -11.40 14.30 -14.59
N LEU A 151 -10.22 14.61 -15.15
CA LEU A 151 -8.99 13.85 -14.93
C LEU A 151 -7.79 14.67 -14.46
N PHE A 152 -7.80 15.99 -14.66
CA PHE A 152 -6.60 16.84 -14.52
C PHE A 152 -6.78 18.04 -13.59
N SER A 153 -7.99 18.30 -13.10
CA SER A 153 -8.29 19.28 -12.06
C SER A 153 -8.35 18.62 -10.67
N ASN A 154 -7.74 19.25 -9.66
CA ASN A 154 -7.75 18.81 -8.25
C ASN A 154 -7.18 17.41 -7.99
N VAL A 155 -6.14 17.00 -8.73
CA VAL A 155 -5.59 15.65 -8.64
C VAL A 155 -4.53 15.57 -7.54
N TYR A 156 -4.55 14.47 -6.79
CA TYR A 156 -3.47 14.17 -5.85
C TYR A 156 -2.30 13.56 -6.60
N ILE A 157 -1.09 14.02 -6.28
CA ILE A 157 0.15 13.47 -6.83
C ILE A 157 0.34 11.98 -6.51
N THR A 158 -0.30 11.49 -5.44
CA THR A 158 -0.30 10.08 -5.07
C THR A 158 -1.06 9.20 -6.05
N SER A 159 -2.06 9.72 -6.77
CA SER A 159 -2.76 8.98 -7.83
C SER A 159 -1.85 8.77 -9.04
N TYR A 160 -1.07 9.78 -9.43
CA TYR A 160 -0.05 9.62 -10.47
C TYR A 160 1.06 8.66 -10.04
N LEU A 161 1.50 8.74 -8.78
CA LEU A 161 2.47 7.80 -8.23
C LEU A 161 1.97 6.36 -8.32
N ALA A 162 0.70 6.10 -7.99
CA ALA A 162 0.11 4.76 -8.11
C ALA A 162 0.15 4.26 -9.57
N ILE A 163 -0.25 5.09 -10.53
CA ILE A 163 -0.22 4.74 -11.96
C ILE A 163 1.21 4.45 -12.44
N VAL A 164 2.18 5.30 -12.08
CA VAL A 164 3.59 5.09 -12.44
C VAL A 164 4.11 3.80 -11.83
N ILE A 165 3.81 3.52 -10.57
CA ILE A 165 4.17 2.27 -9.90
C ILE A 165 3.51 1.07 -10.61
N THR A 166 2.25 1.18 -11.04
CA THR A 166 1.59 0.13 -11.85
C THR A 166 2.39 -0.20 -13.10
N PHE A 167 2.81 0.81 -13.87
CA PHE A 167 3.62 0.58 -15.08
C PHE A 167 4.99 -0.02 -14.75
N ILE A 168 5.62 0.42 -13.67
CA ILE A 168 6.90 -0.15 -13.21
C ILE A 168 6.70 -1.64 -12.83
N VAL A 169 5.68 -1.96 -12.05
CA VAL A 169 5.39 -3.34 -11.64
C VAL A 169 5.05 -4.21 -12.84
N TYR A 170 4.25 -3.70 -13.77
CA TYR A 170 3.96 -4.37 -15.05
C TYR A 170 5.24 -4.70 -15.81
N TYR A 171 6.12 -3.71 -15.99
CA TYR A 171 7.39 -3.92 -16.66
C TYR A 171 8.27 -4.95 -15.94
N VAL A 172 8.39 -4.83 -14.61
CA VAL A 172 9.20 -5.73 -13.78
C VAL A 172 8.68 -7.17 -13.84
N VAL A 173 7.38 -7.40 -13.69
CA VAL A 173 6.81 -8.75 -13.64
C VAL A 173 6.83 -9.44 -15.00
N PHE A 174 6.58 -8.71 -16.09
CA PHE A 174 6.42 -9.30 -17.41
C PHE A 174 7.68 -9.29 -18.27
N TYR A 175 8.57 -8.30 -18.11
CA TYR A 175 9.68 -8.07 -19.03
C TYR A 175 11.07 -8.23 -18.41
N THR A 176 11.18 -8.53 -17.10
CA THR A 176 12.50 -8.72 -16.45
C THR A 176 12.77 -10.18 -16.08
N PRO A 177 14.05 -10.60 -15.98
CA PRO A 177 14.41 -11.93 -15.50
C PRO A 177 13.91 -12.22 -14.09
N PHE A 178 13.84 -11.19 -13.23
CA PHE A 178 13.26 -11.32 -11.90
C PHE A 178 11.79 -11.72 -11.97
N GLY A 179 10.99 -11.03 -12.79
CA GLY A 179 9.57 -11.34 -12.97
C GLY A 179 9.31 -12.72 -13.57
N LEU A 180 10.15 -13.16 -14.51
CA LEU A 180 10.09 -14.53 -15.06
C LEU A 180 10.35 -15.58 -13.97
N ARG A 181 11.41 -15.39 -13.17
CA ARG A 181 11.75 -16.28 -12.06
C ARG A 181 10.67 -16.31 -10.98
N LEU A 182 10.07 -15.14 -10.70
CA LEU A 182 9.01 -15.02 -9.71
C LEU A 182 7.82 -15.89 -10.14
N ARG A 183 7.32 -15.66 -11.36
CA ARG A 183 6.18 -16.42 -11.91
C ARG A 183 6.49 -17.92 -12.02
N SER A 184 7.69 -18.32 -12.44
CA SER A 184 8.04 -19.74 -12.50
C SER A 184 8.02 -20.42 -11.13
N VAL A 185 8.43 -19.70 -10.07
CA VAL A 185 8.42 -20.19 -8.68
C VAL A 185 6.98 -20.36 -8.17
N GLY A 186 6.06 -19.48 -8.56
CA GLY A 186 4.64 -19.60 -8.23
C GLY A 186 3.95 -20.79 -8.92
N GLU A 187 4.17 -20.98 -10.22
CA GLU A 187 3.49 -22.00 -11.01
C GLU A 187 4.09 -23.41 -10.81
N HIS A 188 5.42 -23.54 -10.91
CA HIS A 188 6.13 -24.81 -10.87
C HIS A 188 7.43 -24.73 -10.04
N PRO A 189 7.34 -24.67 -8.69
CA PRO A 189 8.49 -24.46 -7.83
C PRO A 189 9.57 -25.55 -7.98
N MET A 190 9.19 -26.80 -8.19
CA MET A 190 10.15 -27.91 -8.40
C MET A 190 10.96 -27.73 -9.69
N ALA A 191 10.33 -27.27 -10.77
CA ALA A 191 11.03 -27.02 -12.04
C ALA A 191 11.93 -25.77 -11.96
N ALA A 192 11.55 -24.77 -11.17
CA ALA A 192 12.40 -23.62 -10.92
C ALA A 192 13.67 -23.98 -10.13
N ASP A 193 13.54 -24.87 -9.14
CA ASP A 193 14.66 -25.32 -8.30
C ASP A 193 15.68 -26.16 -9.09
N THR A 194 15.22 -27.04 -9.99
CA THR A 194 16.12 -27.82 -10.87
C THR A 194 16.93 -26.94 -11.83
N MET A 195 16.42 -25.75 -12.17
CA MET A 195 17.11 -24.74 -12.97
C MET A 195 17.99 -23.79 -12.15
N GLY A 196 18.20 -24.08 -10.85
CA GLY A 196 19.10 -23.34 -9.96
C GLY A 196 18.50 -22.06 -9.36
N ILE A 197 17.19 -21.86 -9.45
CA ILE A 197 16.52 -20.71 -8.83
C ILE A 197 16.21 -21.05 -7.37
N ASN A 198 16.71 -20.22 -6.44
CA ASN A 198 16.36 -20.38 -5.03
C ASN A 198 14.90 -19.96 -4.78
N VAL A 199 14.00 -20.95 -4.76
CA VAL A 199 12.55 -20.82 -4.57
C VAL A 199 12.22 -20.08 -3.27
N ILE A 200 12.87 -20.44 -2.17
CA ILE A 200 12.62 -19.85 -0.85
C ILE A 200 12.92 -18.36 -0.89
N ARG A 201 14.08 -17.95 -1.41
CA ARG A 201 14.47 -16.54 -1.50
C ARG A 201 13.48 -15.75 -2.36
N MET A 202 13.03 -16.31 -3.48
CA MET A 202 12.05 -15.64 -4.34
C MET A 202 10.70 -15.44 -3.65
N ARG A 203 10.24 -16.42 -2.87
CA ARG A 203 9.02 -16.31 -2.03
C ARG A 203 9.14 -15.21 -0.98
N TYR A 204 10.27 -15.15 -0.28
CA TYR A 204 10.52 -14.09 0.69
C TYR A 204 10.49 -12.70 0.04
N ILE A 205 11.15 -12.53 -1.11
CA ILE A 205 11.14 -11.26 -1.84
C ILE A 205 9.71 -10.90 -2.27
N GLY A 206 8.92 -11.87 -2.78
CA GLY A 206 7.53 -11.66 -3.15
C GLY A 206 6.67 -11.13 -2.00
N VAL A 207 6.76 -11.76 -0.82
CA VAL A 207 6.03 -11.32 0.38
C VAL A 207 6.53 -9.96 0.89
N MET A 208 7.84 -9.71 0.86
CA MET A 208 8.39 -8.41 1.27
C MET A 208 7.96 -7.26 0.34
N LEU A 209 7.94 -7.49 -0.98
CA LEU A 209 7.40 -6.53 -1.95
C LEU A 209 5.90 -6.31 -1.76
N SER A 210 5.18 -7.37 -1.37
CA SER A 210 3.78 -7.30 -0.97
C SER A 210 3.57 -6.35 0.21
N GLY A 211 4.34 -6.52 1.28
CA GLY A 211 4.33 -5.63 2.44
C GLY A 211 4.74 -4.20 2.12
N ALA A 212 5.76 -4.02 1.28
CA ALA A 212 6.23 -2.72 0.84
C ALA A 212 5.12 -1.91 0.15
N LEU A 213 4.44 -2.52 -0.82
CA LEU A 213 3.40 -1.86 -1.61
C LEU A 213 2.08 -1.70 -0.85
N ALA A 214 1.68 -2.69 -0.04
CA ALA A 214 0.51 -2.57 0.82
C ALA A 214 0.71 -1.52 1.93
N GLY A 215 1.92 -1.45 2.52
CA GLY A 215 2.30 -0.41 3.47
C GLY A 215 2.26 0.98 2.84
N LEU A 216 2.77 1.11 1.61
CA LEU A 216 2.64 2.35 0.83
C LEU A 216 1.18 2.72 0.57
N GLY A 217 0.34 1.76 0.16
CA GLY A 217 -1.09 1.96 -0.06
C GLY A 217 -1.79 2.49 1.19
N GLY A 218 -1.52 1.88 2.35
CA GLY A 218 -2.01 2.33 3.64
C GLY A 218 -1.56 3.75 4.01
N ALA A 219 -0.29 4.06 3.81
CA ALA A 219 0.25 5.40 4.08
C ALA A 219 -0.37 6.46 3.16
N VAL A 220 -0.51 6.16 1.86
CA VAL A 220 -1.20 7.03 0.91
C VAL A 220 -2.62 7.30 1.38
N PHE A 221 -3.38 6.27 1.74
CA PHE A 221 -4.74 6.43 2.25
C PHE A 221 -4.77 7.33 3.49
N ALA A 222 -3.95 7.05 4.49
CA ALA A 222 -3.99 7.78 5.75
C ALA A 222 -3.56 9.24 5.58
N VAL A 223 -2.48 9.51 4.85
CA VAL A 223 -1.91 10.86 4.69
C VAL A 223 -2.77 11.74 3.76
N THR A 224 -3.38 11.16 2.74
CA THR A 224 -4.15 11.93 1.75
C THR A 224 -5.64 12.00 2.02
N VAL A 225 -6.24 10.94 2.56
CA VAL A 225 -7.69 10.82 2.80
C VAL A 225 -8.03 11.18 4.23
N ALA A 226 -7.50 10.41 5.20
CA ALA A 226 -7.92 10.50 6.60
C ALA A 226 -7.32 11.74 7.30
N GLY A 227 -6.01 11.96 7.14
CA GLY A 227 -5.24 13.01 7.81
C GLY A 227 -4.96 12.74 9.29
N ASN A 228 -5.42 11.63 9.84
CA ASN A 228 -5.10 11.12 11.17
C ASN A 228 -5.16 9.59 11.14
N PHE A 229 -4.79 8.93 12.24
CA PHE A 229 -4.95 7.49 12.39
C PHE A 229 -5.74 7.14 13.66
N SER A 230 -6.62 6.16 13.51
CA SER A 230 -7.36 5.44 14.54
C SER A 230 -7.41 3.95 14.19
N GLY A 231 -7.84 3.11 15.12
CA GLY A 231 -8.09 1.68 14.86
C GLY A 231 -9.14 1.40 13.76
N THR A 232 -9.87 2.43 13.31
CA THR A 232 -10.88 2.35 12.25
C THR A 232 -10.47 3.10 10.99
N THR A 233 -9.18 3.45 10.83
CA THR A 233 -8.70 4.15 9.62
C THR A 233 -8.69 3.22 8.40
N ILE A 234 -8.29 1.96 8.59
CA ILE A 234 -8.40 0.93 7.55
C ILE A 234 -9.45 -0.08 8.02
N VAL A 235 -10.53 -0.22 7.25
CA VAL A 235 -11.68 -1.08 7.53
C VAL A 235 -12.10 -1.73 6.21
N GLY A 236 -11.54 -2.89 5.89
CA GLY A 236 -11.90 -3.67 4.71
C GLY A 236 -11.21 -3.27 3.40
N GLN A 237 -10.48 -2.15 3.35
CA GLN A 237 -9.76 -1.77 2.11
C GLN A 237 -8.72 -2.80 1.69
N GLY A 238 -8.10 -3.50 2.63
CA GLY A 238 -7.12 -4.55 2.32
C GLY A 238 -7.77 -5.81 1.75
N PHE A 239 -8.94 -6.20 2.26
CA PHE A 239 -9.66 -7.37 1.77
C PHE A 239 -10.24 -7.21 0.36
N MET A 240 -10.57 -5.99 -0.07
CA MET A 240 -11.13 -5.73 -1.41
C MET A 240 -10.18 -6.05 -2.58
N HIS A 241 -8.90 -6.33 -2.30
CA HIS A 241 -7.81 -6.41 -3.28
C HIS A 241 -7.17 -7.78 -3.36
N LEU A 242 -7.73 -8.76 -2.64
CA LEU A 242 -7.30 -10.14 -2.72
C LEU A 242 -7.63 -10.67 -4.12
N PRO A 243 -6.63 -11.11 -4.90
CA PRO A 243 -6.90 -11.92 -6.07
C PRO A 243 -7.58 -13.22 -5.61
N LEU A 244 -8.64 -13.60 -6.32
CA LEU A 244 -9.41 -14.83 -6.06
C LEU A 244 -8.71 -16.06 -6.65
#